data_AF-A0A961W879-F1
#
_entry.id   AF-A0A961W879-F1
#
_cell.length_a   1.000
_cell.length_b   1.000
_cell.length_c   1.000
_cell.angle_alpha   90.00
_cell.angle_beta   90.00
_cell.angle_gamma   90.00
#
_symmetry.space_group_name_H-M   'P 1'
#
loop_
_entity.id
_entity.type
_entity.pdbx_description
1 polymer ?
#
loop_
_entity_poly.entity_id
_entity_poly.type
_entity_poly.pdbx_seq_one_letter_code
_entity_poly.pdbx_strand_id
1 'polypeptide(L)'
;MTEEERREVAEARQFLDEMCHAYHEQVRRKAAGEPSINLTGVLGMYTDVTHYRNRIIAIGVDCMERGVEGPDALISTDLVRTWKALMATFQSKTYDYVPPRPQ
;
A
#
# COMPACT_ATOMS: atom_id res chain seq x y z
N MET A 1 -8.66 -8.68 -17.66
CA MET A 1 -7.64 -9.38 -16.84
C MET A 1 -7.76 -10.91 -16.94
N THR A 2 -6.63 -11.62 -16.93
CA THR A 2 -6.50 -13.08 -16.74
C THR A 2 -6.71 -13.46 -15.27
N GLU A 3 -6.78 -14.75 -14.97
CA GLU A 3 -6.92 -15.22 -13.59
C GLU A 3 -5.67 -14.94 -12.73
N GLU A 4 -4.49 -15.11 -13.32
CA GLU A 4 -3.23 -14.79 -12.66
C GLU A 4 -3.12 -13.28 -12.37
N GLU A 5 -3.47 -12.42 -13.33
CA GLU A 5 -3.51 -10.98 -13.14
C GLU A 5 -4.50 -10.57 -12.03
N ARG A 6 -5.67 -11.21 -11.98
CA ARG A 6 -6.65 -10.98 -10.89
C ARG A 6 -6.09 -11.36 -9.52
N ARG A 7 -5.39 -12.49 -9.43
CA ARG A 7 -4.74 -12.95 -8.20
C ARG A 7 -3.67 -11.95 -7.74
N GLU A 8 -2.78 -11.53 -8.64
CA GLU A 8 -1.73 -10.56 -8.31
C GLU A 8 -2.31 -9.21 -7.85
N VAL A 9 -3.41 -8.75 -8.48
CA VAL A 9 -4.12 -7.54 -8.06
C VAL A 9 -4.74 -7.71 -6.68
N ALA A 10 -5.30 -8.89 -6.37
CA ALA A 10 -5.85 -9.20 -5.05
C ALA A 10 -4.76 -9.21 -3.96
N GLU A 11 -3.61 -9.80 -4.24
CA GLU A 11 -2.44 -9.79 -3.34
C GLU A 11 -1.96 -8.36 -3.06
N ALA A 12 -1.85 -7.52 -4.10
CA ALA A 12 -1.49 -6.11 -3.93
C ALA A 12 -2.52 -5.34 -3.07
N ARG A 13 -3.81 -5.66 -3.19
CA ARG A 13 -4.87 -5.04 -2.37
C ARG A 13 -4.76 -5.47 -0.92
N GLN A 14 -4.58 -6.76 -0.66
CA GLN A 14 -4.38 -7.27 0.69
C GLN A 14 -3.15 -6.64 1.34
N PHE A 15 -2.04 -6.57 0.62
CA PHE A 15 -0.83 -5.91 1.10
C PHE A 15 -1.07 -4.42 1.44
N LEU A 16 -1.83 -3.70 0.60
CA LEU A 16 -2.26 -2.33 0.89
C LEU A 16 -3.11 -2.26 2.18
N ASP A 17 -4.02 -3.19 2.41
CA ASP A 17 -4.85 -3.23 3.62
C ASP A 17 -4.03 -3.47 4.90
N GLU A 18 -3.02 -4.33 4.81
CA GLU A 18 -2.06 -4.58 5.90
C GLU A 18 -1.21 -3.33 6.20
N MET A 19 -0.75 -2.62 5.16
CA MET A 19 -0.04 -1.36 5.33
C MET A 19 -0.91 -0.26 5.95
N CYS A 20 -2.18 -0.16 5.54
CA CYS A 20 -3.14 0.78 6.14
C CYS A 20 -3.34 0.48 7.63
N HIS A 21 -3.45 -0.80 8.00
CA HIS A 21 -3.50 -1.21 9.41
C HIS A 21 -2.23 -0.82 10.16
N ALA A 22 -1.05 -1.08 9.60
CA ALA A 22 0.23 -0.71 10.22
C ALA A 22 0.34 0.80 10.43
N TYR A 23 -0.10 1.61 9.46
CA TYR A 23 -0.19 3.06 9.59
C TYR A 23 -1.09 3.48 10.75
N HIS A 24 -2.33 3.01 10.79
CA HIS A 24 -3.27 3.40 11.84
C HIS A 24 -2.81 2.94 13.22
N GLU A 25 -2.25 1.74 13.33
CA GLU A 25 -1.71 1.23 14.57
C GLU A 25 -0.52 2.06 15.06
N GLN A 26 0.38 2.46 14.16
CA GLN A 26 1.50 3.32 14.53
C GLN A 26 1.04 4.73 14.96
N VAL A 27 0.02 5.29 14.31
CA VAL A 27 -0.60 6.56 14.74
C VAL A 27 -1.22 6.42 16.13
N ARG A 28 -1.98 5.34 16.38
CA ARG A 28 -2.60 5.05 17.68
C ARG A 28 -1.54 4.92 18.77
N ARG A 29 -0.48 4.13 18.55
CA ARG A 29 0.63 3.94 19.50
C ARG A 29 1.30 5.26 19.85
N LYS A 30 1.58 6.09 18.84
CA LYS A 30 2.19 7.41 19.03
C LYS A 30 1.31 8.32 19.89
N ALA A 31 0.00 8.33 19.67
CA ALA A 31 -0.94 9.09 20.49
C ALA A 31 -1.03 8.57 21.94
N ALA A 32 -0.87 7.26 22.14
CA ALA A 32 -0.90 6.61 23.44
C ALA A 32 0.46 6.63 24.19
N GLY A 33 1.54 7.11 23.57
CA GLY A 33 2.89 7.03 24.12
C GLY A 33 3.46 5.61 24.18
N GLU A 34 2.92 4.69 23.38
CA GLU A 34 3.35 3.30 23.32
C GLU A 34 4.58 3.11 22.40
N PRO A 35 5.36 2.02 22.60
CA PRO A 35 6.45 1.68 21.70
C PRO A 35 5.98 1.55 20.26
N SER A 36 6.71 2.19 19.35
CA SER A 36 6.44 2.14 17.90
C SER A 36 6.53 0.71 17.36
N ILE A 37 5.83 0.45 16.26
CA ILE A 37 6.01 -0.79 15.50
C ILE A 37 7.45 -0.86 14.94
N ASN A 38 7.90 -2.06 14.59
CA ASN A 38 9.29 -2.28 14.17
C ASN A 38 9.62 -1.55 12.86
N LEU A 39 10.43 -0.49 12.95
CA LEU A 39 10.88 0.31 11.81
C LEU A 39 11.64 -0.52 10.75
N THR A 40 12.45 -1.49 11.16
CA THR A 40 13.17 -2.37 10.23
C THR A 40 12.20 -3.18 9.36
N GLY A 41 11.10 -3.65 9.95
CA GLY A 41 10.02 -4.32 9.21
C GLY A 41 9.36 -3.39 8.19
N VAL A 42 9.07 -2.15 8.58
CA VAL A 42 8.48 -1.14 7.69
C VAL A 42 9.43 -0.73 6.56
N LEU A 43 10.74 -0.65 6.82
CA LEU A 43 11.73 -0.43 5.78
C LEU A 43 11.79 -1.59 4.79
N GLY A 44 11.64 -2.83 5.28
CA GLY A 44 11.53 -4.03 4.44
C GLY A 44 10.36 -3.97 3.47
N MET A 45 9.21 -3.41 3.88
CA MET A 45 8.03 -3.27 3.01
C MET A 45 8.27 -2.42 1.75
N TYR A 46 9.31 -1.59 1.71
CA TYR A 46 9.59 -0.74 0.55
C TYR A 46 9.80 -1.55 -0.75
N THR A 47 10.43 -2.72 -0.65
CA THR A 47 10.62 -3.60 -1.81
C THR A 47 9.29 -4.14 -2.32
N ASP A 48 8.39 -4.51 -1.41
CA ASP A 48 7.07 -5.06 -1.76
C ASP A 48 6.15 -3.98 -2.33
N VAL A 49 6.18 -2.75 -1.77
CA VAL A 49 5.50 -1.58 -2.34
C VAL A 49 5.96 -1.33 -3.77
N THR A 50 7.27 -1.37 -4.01
CA THR A 50 7.84 -1.15 -5.35
C THR A 50 7.43 -2.27 -6.31
N HIS A 51 7.47 -3.52 -5.85
CA HIS A 51 7.06 -4.68 -6.61
C HIS A 51 5.59 -4.59 -7.03
N TYR A 52 4.67 -4.48 -6.07
CA TYR A 52 3.24 -4.45 -6.35
C TYR A 52 2.83 -3.22 -7.17
N ARG A 53 3.39 -2.03 -6.88
CA ARG A 53 3.14 -0.83 -7.69
C ARG A 53 3.48 -1.07 -9.16
N ASN A 54 4.68 -1.58 -9.43
CA ASN A 54 5.13 -1.82 -10.81
C ASN A 54 4.27 -2.89 -11.48
N ARG A 55 3.87 -3.92 -10.73
CA ARG A 55 3.05 -5.00 -11.26
C ARG A 55 1.64 -4.55 -11.61
N ILE A 56 0.97 -3.79 -10.74
CA ILE A 56 -0.34 -3.18 -11.02
C ILE A 56 -0.30 -2.31 -12.28
N ILE A 57 0.76 -1.49 -12.44
CA ILE A 57 0.95 -0.64 -13.62
C ILE A 57 1.11 -1.52 -14.88
N ALA A 58 1.95 -2.56 -14.82
CA ALA A 58 2.16 -3.47 -15.95
C ALA A 58 0.85 -4.17 -16.38
N ILE A 59 0.09 -4.73 -15.43
CA ILE A 59 -1.21 -5.35 -15.71
C ILE A 59 -2.18 -4.34 -16.34
N GLY A 60 -2.18 -3.09 -15.84
CA GLY A 60 -2.98 -2.00 -16.41
C GLY A 60 -2.65 -1.74 -17.88
N VAL A 61 -1.35 -1.64 -18.21
CA VAL A 61 -0.88 -1.48 -19.59
C VAL A 61 -1.30 -2.67 -20.46
N ASP A 62 -1.04 -3.89 -20.01
CA ASP A 62 -1.39 -5.11 -20.75
C ASP A 62 -2.91 -5.24 -20.98
N CYS A 63 -3.74 -4.77 -20.04
CA CYS A 63 -5.20 -4.72 -20.20
C CYS A 63 -5.63 -3.68 -21.25
N MET A 64 -5.03 -2.49 -21.21
CA MET A 64 -5.30 -1.44 -22.21
C MET A 64 -4.92 -1.90 -23.62
N GLU A 65 -3.77 -2.53 -23.80
CA GLU A 65 -3.32 -3.05 -25.10
C GLU A 65 -4.27 -4.13 -25.66
N ARG A 66 -4.87 -4.94 -24.78
CA ARG A 66 -5.86 -5.96 -25.16
C ARG A 66 -7.30 -5.42 -25.26
N GLY A 67 -7.54 -4.14 -24.95
CA GLY A 67 -8.88 -3.55 -24.95
C GLY A 67 -9.81 -4.11 -23.88
N VAL A 68 -9.27 -4.58 -22.75
CA VAL A 68 -10.05 -5.12 -21.63
C VAL A 68 -9.93 -4.23 -20.40
N GLU A 69 -10.89 -4.36 -19.47
CA GLU A 69 -10.84 -3.65 -18.19
C GLU A 69 -9.61 -4.06 -17.37
N GLY A 70 -8.87 -3.06 -16.91
CA GLY A 70 -7.69 -3.19 -16.06
C GLY A 70 -8.00 -3.00 -14.57
N PRO A 71 -6.99 -3.15 -13.71
CA PRO A 71 -7.15 -2.91 -12.29
C PRO A 71 -7.38 -1.43 -12.00
N ASP A 72 -7.98 -1.16 -10.84
CA ASP A 72 -8.10 0.19 -10.30
C ASP A 72 -6.71 0.83 -10.14
N ALA A 73 -6.46 1.88 -10.92
CA ALA A 73 -5.18 2.59 -10.94
C ALA A 73 -4.82 3.18 -9.57
N LEU A 74 -5.82 3.45 -8.72
CA LEU A 74 -5.62 4.00 -7.38
C LEU A 74 -4.82 3.08 -6.47
N ILE A 75 -4.86 1.75 -6.67
CA ILE A 75 -4.07 0.79 -5.87
C ILE A 75 -2.59 1.18 -5.90
N SER A 76 -2.05 1.45 -7.08
CA SER A 76 -0.62 1.77 -7.25
C SER A 76 -0.22 3.08 -6.57
N THR A 77 -1.11 4.07 -6.59
CA THR A 77 -0.92 5.36 -5.92
C THR A 77 -1.03 5.20 -4.41
N ASP A 78 -2.03 4.46 -3.94
CA ASP A 78 -2.31 4.25 -2.53
C ASP A 78 -1.22 3.44 -1.84
N LEU A 79 -0.60 2.47 -2.53
CA LEU A 79 0.59 1.76 -2.04
C LEU A 79 1.70 2.73 -1.66
N VAL A 80 2.05 3.64 -2.57
CA VAL A 80 3.13 4.62 -2.37
C VAL A 80 2.75 5.65 -1.31
N ARG A 81 1.51 6.14 -1.37
CA ARG A 81 1.00 7.15 -0.41
C ARG A 81 0.99 6.59 1.02
N THR A 82 0.49 5.38 1.19
CA THR A 82 0.37 4.74 2.51
C THR A 82 1.73 4.47 3.11
N TRP A 83 2.68 3.95 2.33
CA TRP A 83 4.05 3.75 2.81
C TRP A 83 4.73 5.06 3.23
N LYS A 84 4.58 6.14 2.43
CA LYS A 84 5.10 7.47 2.79
C LYS A 84 4.47 8.00 4.07
N ALA A 85 3.15 7.88 4.22
CA ALA A 85 2.43 8.32 5.40
C ALA A 85 2.89 7.54 6.64
N LEU A 86 3.01 6.21 6.53
CA LEU A 86 3.55 5.35 7.58
C LEU A 86 4.98 5.78 7.97
N MET A 87 5.89 5.97 7.02
CA MET A 87 7.25 6.44 7.31
C MET A 87 7.29 7.81 8.00
N ALA A 88 6.41 8.73 7.60
CA ALA A 88 6.33 10.05 8.21
C ALA A 88 5.91 10.03 9.68
N THR A 89 5.12 9.02 10.10
CA THR A 89 4.75 8.86 11.53
C THR A 89 5.97 8.67 12.43
N PHE A 90 7.01 7.97 11.94
CA PHE A 90 8.28 7.77 12.65
C PHE A 90 9.15 9.02 12.67
N GLN A 91 9.11 9.81 11.60
CA GLN A 91 9.96 11.01 11.45
C GLN A 91 9.34 12.26 12.09
N SER A 92 8.18 12.14 12.74
CA SER A 92 7.39 13.27 13.25
C SER A 92 7.15 14.37 12.21
N LYS A 93 7.01 13.97 10.95
CA LYS A 93 6.65 14.86 9.83
C LYS A 93 5.14 14.86 9.65
N THR A 94 4.61 15.95 9.08
CA THR A 94 3.23 16.00 8.58
C THR A 94 3.06 14.98 7.45
N TYR A 95 1.93 14.28 7.44
CA TYR A 95 1.58 13.29 6.43
C TYR A 95 0.15 13.47 5.96
N ASP A 96 -0.11 13.07 4.71
CA ASP A 96 -1.47 12.96 4.20
C ASP A 96 -2.20 11.87 4.97
N TYR A 97 -3.39 12.19 5.47
CA TYR A 97 -4.24 11.19 6.12
C TYR A 97 -4.55 10.05 5.15
N VAL A 98 -4.35 8.81 5.62
CA VAL A 98 -4.78 7.60 4.91
C VAL A 98 -6.11 7.16 5.53
N PRO A 99 -7.21 7.06 4.75
CA PRO A 99 -8.48 6.62 5.28
C PRO A 99 -8.45 5.12 5.60
N PRO A 100 -9.16 4.68 6.67
CA PRO A 100 -9.37 3.26 6.93
C PRO A 100 -10.05 2.61 5.73
N ARG A 101 -9.58 1.43 5.34
CA ARG A 101 -10.19 0.65 4.27
C ARG A 101 -11.26 -0.28 4.87
N PRO A 102 -12.43 -0.44 4.22
CA PRO A 102 -13.46 -1.35 4.70
C PRO A 102 -12.93 -2.79 4.78
N GLN A 103 -13.24 -3.49 5.87
CA GLN A 103 -12.94 -4.90 6.08
C GLN A 103 -13.91 -5.80 5.31
#